data_AF-A0A529NSC3-F1
#
_entry.id   AF-A0A529NSC3-F1
#
_cell.length_a   1.000
_cell.length_b   1.000
_cell.length_c   1.000
_cell.angle_alpha   90.00
_cell.angle_beta   90.00
_cell.angle_gamma   90.00
#
_symmetry.space_group_name_H-M   'P 1'
#
loop_
_entity.id
_entity.type
_entity.pdbx_description
1 polymer ?
#
loop_
_entity_poly.entity_id
_entity_poly.type
_entity_poly.pdbx_seq_one_letter_code
_entity_poly.pdbx_strand_id
1 'polypeptide(L)'
;QRLFINLMDNVRGKVVACDRTGKSWSLKPVGLPENGNVGISHAEHFGASVSFSFTDFLTPSSIIWSDDDGETLKTVKAQPARFDASPFISEQFEARSSDGTMIPYFVVRRRDQGGPVPTLLYGYGGFEVPLLPGYAGVRGRLWLEKGNAYVQANIRGGGEFGPAWHQAALKGNRQNAFDDFAAVAEDLVKRGITTA
;
A
#
# COMPACT_ATOMS: atom_id res chain seq x y z
N GLN A 1 -14.51 -24.68 -10.77
CA GLN A 1 -13.08 -24.34 -10.58
C GLN A 1 -13.03 -22.87 -10.20
N ARG A 2 -12.39 -22.55 -9.07
CA ARG A 2 -12.21 -21.19 -8.59
C ARG A 2 -10.72 -20.85 -8.56
N LEU A 3 -10.37 -19.62 -8.92
CA LEU A 3 -9.04 -19.05 -8.80
C LEU A 3 -9.13 -17.77 -7.97
N PHE A 4 -8.17 -17.54 -7.10
CA PHE A 4 -8.00 -16.24 -6.46
C PHE A 4 -6.87 -15.49 -7.17
N ILE A 5 -7.13 -14.24 -7.53
CA ILE A 5 -6.15 -13.38 -8.20
C ILE A 5 -5.92 -12.17 -7.31
N ASN A 6 -4.66 -11.99 -6.89
CA ASN A 6 -4.23 -10.78 -6.22
C ASN A 6 -3.91 -9.70 -7.25
N LEU A 7 -4.48 -8.51 -7.05
CA LEU A 7 -4.37 -7.36 -7.93
C LEU A 7 -3.99 -6.13 -7.09
N MET A 8 -3.48 -5.11 -7.77
CA MET A 8 -3.31 -3.78 -7.18
C MET A 8 -4.12 -2.77 -7.97
N ASP A 9 -4.80 -1.87 -7.26
CA ASP A 9 -5.49 -0.73 -7.82
C ASP A 9 -4.98 0.52 -7.09
N ASN A 10 -4.21 1.33 -7.82
CA ASN A 10 -3.50 2.50 -7.28
C ASN A 10 -2.77 2.22 -5.94
N VAL A 11 -1.90 1.20 -5.95
CA VAL A 11 -1.07 0.78 -4.80
C VAL A 11 -1.87 0.20 -3.61
N ARG A 12 -3.17 -0.01 -3.77
CA ARG A 12 -4.02 -0.71 -2.79
C ARG A 12 -4.28 -2.13 -3.28
N GLY A 13 -4.04 -3.11 -2.43
CA GLY A 13 -4.26 -4.50 -2.77
C GLY A 13 -5.76 -4.80 -2.94
N LYS A 14 -6.08 -5.71 -3.83
CA LYS A 14 -7.40 -6.33 -3.99
C LYS A 14 -7.25 -7.82 -4.26
N VAL A 15 -8.27 -8.60 -3.91
CA VAL A 15 -8.37 -10.00 -4.36
C VAL A 15 -9.71 -10.18 -5.04
N VAL A 16 -9.69 -10.84 -6.19
CA VAL A 16 -10.89 -11.29 -6.90
C VAL A 16 -10.94 -12.81 -6.92
N ALA A 17 -12.11 -13.36 -6.63
CA ALA A 17 -12.45 -14.75 -6.91
C ALA A 17 -12.92 -14.83 -8.37
N CYS A 18 -12.35 -15.78 -9.12
CA CYS A 18 -12.64 -16.04 -10.50
C CYS A 18 -13.22 -17.44 -10.64
N ASP A 19 -14.52 -17.51 -10.96
CA ASP A 19 -15.26 -18.76 -11.08
C ASP A 19 -15.43 -19.15 -12.55
N ARG A 20 -15.18 -20.43 -12.84
CA ARG A 20 -15.40 -20.99 -14.17
C ARG A 20 -16.78 -21.65 -14.28
N THR A 21 -17.57 -21.19 -15.24
CA THR A 21 -18.83 -21.82 -15.66
C THR A 21 -18.73 -22.21 -17.13
N GLY A 22 -18.50 -23.50 -17.40
CA GLY A 22 -18.26 -24.00 -18.77
C GLY A 22 -16.98 -23.43 -19.38
N LYS A 23 -17.14 -22.61 -20.43
CA LYS A 23 -16.04 -21.88 -21.11
C LYS A 23 -15.90 -20.43 -20.65
N SER A 24 -16.78 -19.94 -19.77
CA SER A 24 -16.79 -18.56 -19.30
C SER A 24 -16.19 -18.44 -17.91
N TRP A 25 -15.63 -17.27 -17.62
CA TRP A 25 -15.12 -16.89 -16.31
C TRP A 25 -15.88 -15.66 -15.79
N SER A 26 -16.25 -15.68 -14.51
CA SER A 26 -16.83 -14.54 -13.81
C SER A 26 -15.92 -14.09 -12.67
N LEU A 27 -15.74 -12.79 -12.52
CA LEU A 27 -14.91 -12.20 -11.46
C LEU A 27 -15.80 -11.56 -10.41
N LYS A 28 -15.53 -11.84 -9.14
CA LYS A 28 -16.19 -11.23 -7.98
C LYS A 28 -15.14 -10.74 -6.98
N PRO A 29 -15.21 -9.49 -6.49
CA PRO A 29 -14.34 -9.04 -5.40
C PRO A 29 -14.55 -9.89 -4.14
N VAL A 30 -13.45 -10.24 -3.47
CA VAL A 30 -13.48 -10.80 -2.12
C VAL A 30 -13.61 -9.64 -1.14
N GLY A 31 -14.49 -9.75 -0.14
CA GLY A 31 -14.81 -8.68 0.83
C GLY A 31 -13.72 -8.38 1.86
N LEU A 32 -12.46 -8.29 1.44
CA LEU A 32 -11.31 -7.99 2.30
C LEU A 32 -11.28 -6.50 2.69
N PRO A 33 -10.59 -6.14 3.79
CA PRO A 33 -10.43 -4.74 4.18
C PRO A 33 -9.79 -3.89 3.07
N GLU A 34 -10.29 -2.67 2.92
CA GLU A 34 -9.82 -1.72 1.90
C GLU A 34 -8.60 -0.90 2.37
N ASN A 35 -8.00 -0.14 1.45
CA ASN A 35 -6.96 0.87 1.73
C ASN A 35 -5.67 0.34 2.38
N GLY A 36 -5.37 -0.94 2.19
CA GLY A 36 -4.13 -1.57 2.63
C GLY A 36 -3.52 -2.47 1.57
N ASN A 37 -2.53 -3.23 2.01
CA ASN A 37 -1.96 -4.34 1.26
C ASN A 37 -2.70 -5.62 1.66
N VAL A 38 -3.35 -6.26 0.68
CA VAL A 38 -3.90 -7.60 0.81
C VAL A 38 -3.12 -8.58 -0.05
N GLY A 39 -2.96 -9.80 0.43
CA GLY A 39 -2.30 -10.89 -0.30
C GLY A 39 -3.01 -12.20 -0.04
N ILE A 40 -2.87 -13.15 -0.97
CA ILE A 40 -3.30 -14.54 -0.75
C ILE A 40 -2.17 -15.23 0.02
N SER A 41 -2.42 -15.62 1.28
CA SER A 41 -1.40 -16.30 2.10
C SER A 41 -1.39 -17.81 1.88
N HIS A 42 -2.55 -18.41 1.63
CA HIS A 42 -2.69 -19.82 1.30
C HIS A 42 -4.04 -20.05 0.60
N ALA A 43 -4.07 -20.95 -0.37
CA ALA A 43 -5.31 -21.47 -0.96
C ALA A 43 -5.16 -22.98 -1.07
N GLU A 44 -6.07 -23.72 -0.45
CA GLU A 44 -6.06 -25.18 -0.50
C GLU A 44 -6.44 -25.65 -1.91
N HIS A 45 -5.74 -26.67 -2.40
CA HIS A 45 -5.99 -27.19 -3.75
C HIS A 45 -7.18 -28.15 -3.79
N PHE A 46 -7.41 -28.89 -2.70
CA PHE A 46 -8.42 -29.95 -2.62
C PHE A 46 -9.64 -29.61 -1.75
N GLY A 47 -9.72 -28.38 -1.25
CA GLY A 47 -10.74 -27.92 -0.32
C GLY A 47 -11.09 -26.45 -0.54
N ALA A 48 -12.10 -25.99 0.18
CA ALA A 48 -12.62 -24.62 0.06
C ALA A 48 -11.88 -23.61 0.97
N SER A 49 -10.86 -24.05 1.70
CA SER A 49 -10.16 -23.20 2.64
C SER A 49 -9.17 -22.27 1.94
N VAL A 50 -9.27 -20.98 2.25
CA VAL A 50 -8.38 -19.93 1.75
C VAL A 50 -8.05 -18.97 2.88
N SER A 51 -6.83 -18.46 2.86
CA SER A 51 -6.42 -17.40 3.77
C SER A 51 -5.77 -16.25 3.03
N PHE A 52 -5.97 -15.07 3.60
CA PHE A 52 -5.47 -13.80 3.12
C PHE A 52 -4.66 -13.11 4.21
N SER A 53 -3.60 -12.42 3.83
CA SER A 53 -2.90 -11.48 4.69
C SER A 53 -3.44 -10.07 4.46
N PHE A 54 -3.59 -9.29 5.52
CA PHE A 54 -3.87 -7.85 5.43
C PHE A 54 -2.89 -7.05 6.29
N THR A 55 -2.48 -5.88 5.80
CA THR A 55 -1.78 -4.86 6.60
C THR A 55 -1.95 -3.49 5.96
N ASP A 56 -1.94 -2.43 6.77
CA ASP A 56 -1.78 -1.05 6.31
C ASP A 56 -0.80 -0.32 7.24
N PHE A 57 -0.61 0.99 7.09
CA PHE A 57 0.36 1.73 7.92
C PHE A 57 0.03 1.78 9.42
N LEU A 58 -1.24 1.60 9.80
CA LEU A 58 -1.83 1.82 11.12
C LEU A 58 -2.47 0.55 11.72
N THR A 59 -2.77 -0.45 10.90
CA THR A 59 -3.37 -1.72 11.31
C THR A 59 -2.32 -2.85 11.30
N PRO A 60 -2.08 -3.52 12.46
CA PRO A 60 -1.15 -4.64 12.54
C PRO A 60 -1.48 -5.76 11.55
N SER A 61 -0.44 -6.41 11.02
CA SER A 61 -0.64 -7.50 10.05
C SER A 61 -1.52 -8.61 10.62
N SER A 62 -2.45 -9.11 9.82
CA SER A 62 -3.40 -10.14 10.21
C SER A 62 -3.54 -11.23 9.15
N ILE A 63 -4.01 -12.40 9.60
CA ILE A 63 -4.46 -13.50 8.75
C ILE A 63 -5.98 -13.57 8.84
N ILE A 64 -6.62 -13.50 7.68
CA ILE A 64 -8.05 -13.62 7.46
C ILE A 64 -8.29 -14.98 6.82
N TRP A 65 -9.21 -15.75 7.35
CA TRP A 65 -9.51 -17.12 6.95
C TRP A 65 -10.93 -17.23 6.42
N SER A 66 -11.13 -18.16 5.49
CA SER A 66 -12.42 -18.62 4.99
C SER A 66 -12.35 -20.14 4.76
N ASP A 67 -13.42 -20.84 5.11
CA ASP A 67 -13.62 -22.28 4.82
C ASP A 67 -14.66 -22.50 3.70
N ASP A 68 -15.04 -21.43 3.01
CA ASP A 68 -16.11 -21.37 2.02
C ASP A 68 -15.68 -20.53 0.79
N ASP A 69 -14.46 -20.75 0.33
CA ASP A 69 -13.91 -20.15 -0.89
C ASP A 69 -13.99 -18.61 -0.92
N GLY A 70 -13.71 -17.97 0.22
CA GLY A 70 -13.65 -16.52 0.37
C GLY A 70 -15.00 -15.83 0.53
N GLU A 71 -16.09 -16.57 0.77
CA GLU A 71 -17.43 -15.99 0.99
C GLU A 71 -17.60 -15.43 2.40
N THR A 72 -17.22 -16.19 3.42
CA THR A 72 -17.23 -15.77 4.83
C THR A 72 -15.81 -15.58 5.32
N LEU A 73 -15.52 -14.38 5.80
CA LEU A 73 -14.17 -13.98 6.21
C LEU A 73 -14.09 -13.78 7.73
N LYS A 74 -13.08 -14.38 8.36
CA LYS A 74 -12.80 -14.19 9.78
C LYS A 74 -11.31 -13.94 10.01
N THR A 75 -10.98 -12.86 10.72
CA THR A 75 -9.62 -12.68 11.23
C THR A 75 -9.33 -13.74 12.30
N VAL A 76 -8.36 -14.62 12.02
CA VAL A 76 -7.98 -15.73 12.92
C VAL A 76 -6.72 -15.44 13.72
N LYS A 77 -5.87 -14.53 13.22
CA LYS A 77 -4.66 -14.09 13.91
C LYS A 77 -4.33 -12.65 13.53
N ALA A 78 -3.83 -11.88 14.49
CA ALA A 78 -3.23 -10.58 14.25
C ALA A 78 -1.94 -10.45 15.06
N GLN A 79 -0.99 -9.68 14.53
CA GLN A 79 0.13 -9.18 15.33
C GLN A 79 -0.39 -8.25 16.44
N PRO A 80 0.29 -8.19 17.59
CA PRO A 80 -0.08 -7.23 18.62
C PRO A 80 0.14 -5.80 18.11
N ALA A 81 -0.75 -4.89 18.50
CA ALA A 81 -0.50 -3.46 18.37
C ALA A 81 0.78 -3.10 19.12
N ARG A 82 1.59 -2.23 18.51
CA ARG A 82 2.90 -1.80 19.03
C ARG A 82 2.94 -0.31 19.34
N PHE A 83 1.92 0.44 18.95
CA PHE A 83 1.68 1.85 19.27
C PHE A 83 0.17 2.11 19.20
N ASP A 84 -0.30 3.20 19.80
CA ASP A 84 -1.71 3.59 19.66
C ASP A 84 -1.93 4.27 18.30
N ALA A 85 -2.60 3.56 17.39
CA ALA A 85 -2.89 4.06 16.05
C ALA A 85 -4.14 4.95 15.95
N SER A 86 -4.98 5.00 16.99
CA SER A 86 -6.29 5.68 16.95
C SER A 86 -6.26 7.18 16.60
N PRO A 87 -5.25 7.99 16.99
CA PRO A 87 -5.22 9.40 16.60
C PRO A 87 -4.70 9.64 15.17
N PHE A 88 -4.19 8.61 14.50
CA PHE A 88 -3.54 8.73 13.20
C PHE A 88 -4.51 8.49 12.04
N ILE A 89 -4.09 8.97 10.87
CA ILE A 89 -4.73 8.75 9.58
C ILE A 89 -3.65 8.46 8.53
N SER A 90 -4.00 7.65 7.54
CA SER A 90 -3.20 7.44 6.33
C SER A 90 -3.98 7.96 5.13
N GLU A 91 -3.40 8.91 4.40
CA GLU A 91 -3.99 9.55 3.23
C GLU A 91 -3.11 9.27 2.01
N GLN A 92 -3.73 9.09 0.84
CA GLN A 92 -2.99 8.95 -0.42
C GLN A 92 -3.15 10.24 -1.23
N PHE A 93 -2.04 10.75 -1.74
CA PHE A 93 -1.98 11.92 -2.60
C PHE A 93 -1.18 11.59 -3.86
N GLU A 94 -1.16 12.54 -4.80
CA GLU A 94 -0.34 12.47 -6.00
C GLU A 94 0.41 13.79 -6.19
N ALA A 95 1.69 13.70 -6.52
CA ALA A 95 2.54 14.83 -6.91
C ALA A 95 2.80 14.77 -8.42
N ARG A 96 2.90 15.92 -9.08
CA ARG A 96 3.25 15.99 -10.50
C ARG A 96 4.77 16.07 -10.63
N SER A 97 5.39 15.08 -11.28
CA SER A 97 6.82 15.05 -11.58
C SER A 97 7.21 16.04 -12.69
N SER A 98 8.52 16.20 -12.93
CA SER A 98 9.10 17.15 -13.89
C SER A 98 8.57 16.98 -15.33
N ASP A 99 8.26 15.74 -15.72
CA ASP A 99 7.69 15.40 -17.03
C ASP A 99 6.16 15.33 -17.06
N GLY A 100 5.51 15.72 -15.96
CA GLY A 100 4.06 15.73 -15.83
C GLY A 100 3.44 14.43 -15.30
N THR A 101 4.22 13.35 -15.11
CA THR A 101 3.74 12.09 -14.54
C THR A 101 3.19 12.30 -13.12
N MET A 102 2.04 11.70 -12.80
CA MET A 102 1.49 11.73 -11.44
C MET A 102 2.12 10.61 -10.61
N ILE A 103 2.74 10.98 -9.49
CA ILE A 103 3.47 10.08 -8.58
C ILE A 103 2.63 9.91 -7.31
N PRO A 104 2.07 8.71 -7.05
CA PRO A 104 1.35 8.46 -5.82
C PRO A 104 2.29 8.46 -4.63
N TYR A 105 1.79 8.92 -3.49
CA TYR A 105 2.47 8.79 -2.22
C TYR A 105 1.46 8.74 -1.06
N PHE A 106 1.85 8.10 0.03
CA PHE A 106 1.05 8.02 1.26
C PHE A 106 1.61 8.93 2.33
N VAL A 107 0.74 9.61 3.07
CA VAL A 107 1.07 10.42 4.25
C VAL A 107 0.40 9.80 5.46
N VAL A 108 1.20 9.45 6.46
CA VAL A 108 0.74 8.92 7.75
C VAL A 108 1.03 9.96 8.82
N ARG A 109 -0.02 10.49 9.44
CA ARG A 109 0.08 11.60 10.38
C ARG A 109 -1.09 11.63 11.36
N ARG A 110 -1.02 12.49 12.38
CA ARG A 110 -2.16 12.71 13.28
C ARG A 110 -3.30 13.41 12.55
N ARG A 111 -4.54 13.03 12.84
CA ARG A 111 -5.74 13.64 12.25
C ARG A 111 -5.95 15.10 12.65
N ASP A 112 -5.53 15.45 13.87
CA ASP A 112 -5.63 16.79 14.46
C ASP A 112 -4.39 17.68 14.21
N GLN A 113 -3.50 17.27 13.31
CA GLN A 113 -2.30 18.04 12.99
C GLN A 113 -2.67 19.40 12.36
N GLY A 114 -2.35 20.49 13.07
CA GLY A 114 -2.72 21.86 12.69
C GLY A 114 -1.68 22.66 11.89
N GLY A 115 -0.53 22.08 11.53
CA GLY A 115 0.53 22.77 10.81
C GLY A 115 1.69 21.83 10.41
N PRO A 116 2.77 22.37 9.82
CA PRO A 116 3.91 21.55 9.40
C PRO A 116 4.61 20.90 10.58
N VAL A 117 5.07 19.66 10.39
CA VAL A 117 5.78 18.88 11.41
C VAL A 117 7.05 18.25 10.82
N PRO A 118 8.00 17.79 11.66
CA PRO A 118 9.09 16.97 11.20
C PRO A 118 8.55 15.77 10.42
N THR A 119 9.06 15.60 9.20
CA THR A 119 8.53 14.61 8.25
C THR A 119 9.64 13.72 7.75
N LEU A 120 9.42 12.40 7.79
CA LEU A 120 10.31 11.40 7.22
C LEU A 120 9.77 10.93 5.88
N LEU A 121 10.39 11.36 4.79
CA LEU A 121 10.08 10.92 3.43
C LEU A 121 10.92 9.70 3.06
N TYR A 122 10.27 8.62 2.64
CA TYR A 122 10.89 7.37 2.21
C TYR A 122 10.44 7.01 0.79
N GLY A 123 11.37 6.48 -0.01
CA GLY A 123 11.14 5.97 -1.35
C GLY A 123 12.20 4.94 -1.72
N TYR A 124 11.90 4.08 -2.70
CA TYR A 124 12.81 3.03 -3.18
C TYR A 124 13.04 3.13 -4.69
N GLY A 125 11.99 2.91 -5.48
CA GLY A 125 12.01 3.20 -6.92
C GLY A 125 13.01 2.38 -7.71
N GLY A 126 13.02 1.05 -7.60
CA GLY A 126 13.97 0.21 -8.33
C GLY A 126 13.57 -1.25 -8.36
N PHE A 127 14.19 -2.00 -9.28
CA PHE A 127 14.08 -3.46 -9.36
C PHE A 127 12.65 -4.02 -9.45
N GLU A 128 11.70 -3.21 -9.92
CA GLU A 128 10.28 -3.57 -9.99
C GLU A 128 9.69 -3.90 -8.60
N VAL A 129 10.35 -3.45 -7.53
CA VAL A 129 9.87 -3.64 -6.15
C VAL A 129 8.78 -2.60 -5.87
N PRO A 130 7.54 -3.02 -5.59
CA PRO A 130 6.49 -2.08 -5.18
C PRO A 130 6.62 -1.73 -3.70
N LEU A 131 6.48 -0.45 -3.34
CA LEU A 131 6.31 -0.04 -1.96
C LEU A 131 4.83 -0.01 -1.58
N LEU A 132 4.36 -1.08 -0.93
CA LEU A 132 2.96 -1.20 -0.50
C LEU A 132 2.75 -0.70 0.93
N PRO A 133 1.53 -0.32 1.32
CA PRO A 133 1.20 0.00 2.71
C PRO A 133 1.60 -1.15 3.65
N GLY A 134 2.23 -0.81 4.76
CA GLY A 134 2.73 -1.82 5.70
C GLY A 134 2.92 -1.30 7.11
N TYR A 135 2.48 -2.10 8.07
CA TYR A 135 2.55 -1.77 9.48
C TYR A 135 3.98 -1.89 9.99
N ALA A 136 4.47 -0.83 10.66
CA ALA A 136 5.79 -0.82 11.26
C ALA A 136 5.71 -0.28 12.68
N GLY A 137 5.72 -1.18 13.67
CA GLY A 137 5.58 -0.82 15.08
C GLY A 137 6.67 0.11 15.59
N VAL A 138 7.91 -0.05 15.11
CA VAL A 138 9.05 0.83 15.46
C VAL A 138 8.82 2.24 14.96
N ARG A 139 8.36 2.40 13.70
CA ARG A 139 8.02 3.70 13.12
C ARG A 139 6.87 4.36 13.90
N GLY A 140 5.82 3.61 14.20
CA GLY A 140 4.70 4.12 14.98
C GLY A 140 5.13 4.64 16.36
N ARG A 141 5.83 3.80 17.12
CA ARG A 141 6.24 4.12 18.50
C ARG A 141 7.33 5.20 18.60
N LEU A 142 8.32 5.17 17.71
CA LEU A 142 9.50 6.04 17.84
C LEU A 142 9.41 7.33 17.01
N TRP A 143 8.51 7.39 16.05
CA TRP A 143 8.34 8.53 15.14
C TRP A 143 6.94 9.13 15.23
N LEU A 144 5.89 8.38 14.91
CA LEU A 144 4.53 8.91 14.83
C LEU A 144 4.00 9.38 16.19
N GLU A 145 4.23 8.63 17.27
CA GLU A 145 3.81 9.00 18.63
C GLU A 145 4.48 10.31 19.13
N LYS A 146 5.56 10.76 18.49
CA LYS A 146 6.18 12.08 18.77
C LYS A 146 5.49 13.25 18.07
N GLY A 147 4.41 12.99 17.33
CA GLY A 147 3.68 14.01 16.56
C GLY A 147 4.25 14.26 15.16
N ASN A 148 5.18 13.43 14.69
CA ASN A 148 5.81 13.57 13.38
C ASN A 148 4.99 12.87 12.28
N ALA A 149 5.25 13.24 11.01
CA ALA A 149 4.63 12.61 9.85
C ALA A 149 5.59 11.63 9.16
N TYR A 150 5.05 10.57 8.58
CA TYR A 150 5.78 9.65 7.70
C TYR A 150 5.19 9.67 6.30
N VAL A 151 6.05 9.64 5.29
CA VAL A 151 5.66 9.65 3.88
C VAL A 151 6.33 8.50 3.14
N GLN A 152 5.55 7.77 2.35
CA GLN A 152 6.04 6.73 1.43
C GLN A 152 5.72 7.13 -0.01
N ALA A 153 6.75 7.39 -0.81
CA ALA A 153 6.64 7.78 -2.21
C ALA A 153 6.77 6.57 -3.15
N ASN A 154 5.79 6.39 -4.03
CA ASN A 154 5.74 5.31 -5.02
C ASN A 154 6.37 5.74 -6.34
N ILE A 155 7.64 6.18 -6.27
CA ILE A 155 8.40 6.73 -7.41
C ILE A 155 8.66 5.69 -8.51
N ARG A 156 8.89 6.13 -9.75
CA ARG A 156 9.20 5.25 -10.88
C ARG A 156 10.45 4.43 -10.66
N GLY A 157 10.52 3.30 -11.36
CA GLY A 157 11.52 2.24 -11.13
C GLY A 157 11.01 1.14 -10.21
N GLY A 158 9.96 1.40 -9.41
CA GLY A 158 9.23 0.38 -8.66
C GLY A 158 8.27 -0.44 -9.53
N GLY A 159 7.49 -1.30 -8.88
CA GLY A 159 6.54 -2.23 -9.53
C GLY A 159 5.06 -1.87 -9.39
N GLU A 160 4.75 -0.69 -8.84
CA GLU A 160 3.39 -0.30 -8.46
C GLU A 160 2.38 -0.33 -9.61
N PHE A 161 2.84 0.04 -10.81
CA PHE A 161 2.04 0.03 -12.05
C PHE A 161 2.65 -0.90 -13.11
N GLY A 162 3.31 -1.97 -12.65
CA GLY A 162 3.86 -3.02 -13.50
C GLY A 162 5.13 -2.61 -14.28
N PRO A 163 5.50 -3.41 -15.31
CA PRO A 163 6.81 -3.29 -15.97
C PRO A 163 7.07 -1.93 -16.61
N ALA A 164 6.04 -1.24 -17.09
CA ALA A 164 6.18 0.10 -17.67
C ALA A 164 6.65 1.13 -16.64
N TRP A 165 6.15 1.04 -15.40
CA TRP A 165 6.58 1.90 -14.29
C TRP A 165 8.05 1.66 -13.92
N HIS A 166 8.45 0.40 -13.91
CA HIS A 166 9.83 0.00 -13.66
C HIS A 166 10.78 0.52 -14.75
N GLN A 167 10.45 0.26 -16.02
CA GLN A 167 11.30 0.60 -17.17
C GLN A 167 11.46 2.11 -17.36
N ALA A 168 10.48 2.91 -16.93
CA ALA A 168 10.51 4.37 -17.02
C ALA A 168 11.66 5.02 -16.22
N ALA A 169 12.31 4.31 -15.30
CA ALA A 169 13.45 4.82 -14.54
C ALA A 169 14.68 3.89 -14.51
N LEU A 170 14.84 3.07 -15.57
CA LEU A 170 16.01 2.21 -15.74
C LEU A 170 17.14 2.91 -16.52
N LYS A 171 18.38 2.57 -16.16
CA LYS A 171 19.62 2.96 -16.89
C LYS A 171 19.67 4.48 -17.12
N GLY A 172 19.72 4.93 -18.38
CA GLY A 172 19.78 6.35 -18.75
C GLY A 172 18.58 7.18 -18.26
N ASN A 173 17.45 6.53 -17.96
CA ASN A 173 16.25 7.20 -17.46
C ASN A 173 16.22 7.30 -15.93
N ARG A 174 17.31 6.95 -15.23
CA ARG A 174 17.32 6.90 -13.75
C ARG A 174 16.96 8.24 -13.10
N GLN A 175 17.24 9.35 -13.78
CA GLN A 175 16.89 10.69 -13.32
C GLN A 175 15.40 10.84 -13.02
N ASN A 176 14.53 10.15 -13.76
CA ASN A 176 13.08 10.20 -13.54
C ASN A 176 12.70 9.80 -12.11
N ALA A 177 13.35 8.80 -11.51
CA ALA A 177 13.08 8.40 -10.13
C ALA A 177 13.50 9.48 -9.12
N PHE A 178 14.60 10.20 -9.40
CA PHE A 178 15.08 11.29 -8.54
C PHE A 178 14.16 12.50 -8.64
N ASP A 179 13.72 12.84 -9.85
CA ASP A 179 12.75 13.91 -10.10
C ASP A 179 11.40 13.61 -9.44
N ASP A 180 10.93 12.36 -9.50
CA ASP A 180 9.72 11.92 -8.81
C ASP A 180 9.83 12.12 -7.29
N PHE A 181 10.98 11.77 -6.71
CA PHE A 181 11.22 11.90 -5.28
C PHE A 181 11.28 13.37 -4.85
N ALA A 182 11.92 14.22 -5.66
CA ALA A 182 11.95 15.67 -5.45
C ALA A 182 10.55 16.28 -5.55
N ALA A 183 9.76 15.89 -6.56
CA ALA A 183 8.40 16.37 -6.76
C ALA A 183 7.48 16.04 -5.56
N VAL A 184 7.63 14.85 -4.96
CA VAL A 184 6.90 14.52 -3.72
C VAL A 184 7.36 15.42 -2.58
N ALA A 185 8.67 15.65 -2.41
CA ALA A 185 9.17 16.55 -1.35
C ALA A 185 8.62 17.98 -1.50
N GLU A 186 8.61 18.53 -2.72
CA GLU A 186 8.03 19.84 -3.02
C GLU A 186 6.53 19.91 -2.72
N ASP A 187 5.78 18.87 -3.09
CA ASP A 187 4.34 18.82 -2.83
C ASP A 187 4.02 18.74 -1.33
N LEU A 188 4.85 18.07 -0.52
CA LEU A 188 4.71 18.06 0.95
C LEU A 188 4.87 19.47 1.55
N VAL A 189 5.83 20.24 1.07
CA VAL A 189 6.05 21.64 1.50
C VAL A 189 4.86 22.50 1.07
N LYS A 190 4.43 22.37 -0.20
CA LYS A 190 3.28 23.10 -0.75
C LYS A 190 1.99 22.86 0.02
N ARG A 191 1.78 21.63 0.51
CA ARG A 191 0.62 21.25 1.32
C ARG A 191 0.71 21.68 2.78
N GLY A 192 1.84 22.24 3.22
CA GLY A 192 2.09 22.61 4.61
C GLY A 192 2.20 21.39 5.54
N ILE A 193 2.51 20.20 5.02
CA ILE A 193 2.78 19.01 5.84
C ILE A 193 4.13 19.16 6.53
N THR A 194 5.09 19.78 5.86
CA THR A 194 6.41 20.12 6.37
C THR A 194 6.92 21.43 5.76
N THR A 195 8.13 21.86 6.10
CA THR A 195 8.78 23.04 5.53
C THR A 195 10.02 22.63 4.72
N ALA A 196 10.48 23.52 3.82
CA ALA A 196 11.72 23.34 3.07
C ALA A 196 12.98 23.38 3.95
#